data_AF-A0ABD5I9V2-F1
#
_entry.id   AF-A0ABD5I9V2-F1
#
_cell.length_a   1.000
_cell.length_b   1.000
_cell.length_c   1.000
_cell.angle_alpha   90.00
_cell.angle_beta   90.00
_cell.angle_gamma   90.00
#
_symmetry.space_group_name_H-M   'P 1'
#
loop_
_entity.id
_entity.type
_entity.pdbx_description
1 polymer ?
#
loop_
_entity_poly.entity_id
_entity_poly.type
_entity_poly.pdbx_seq_one_letter_code
_entity_poly.pdbx_strand_id
1 'polypeptide(L)'
;MHEMVHLYNKVHSIQDTSRNNTYHNKQFRERAIKSGFMYEENKPDPDYGWSFAKLSQETKDIINQMEIDQAIFTISRQGREHFEQIQEIDDSMNSIESALNDSRNSHAASTPSLTEEKKKRKSYYRWTCPNTNCDLIVRTTKLDVNIKCGICDKTLIVDE
;
A
#
# COMPACT_ATOMS: atom_id res chain seq x y z
N MET A 1 -10.97 -6.62 6.11
CA MET A 1 -11.46 -7.93 6.59
C MET A 1 -10.34 -8.94 6.85
N HIS A 2 -9.32 -9.08 6.00
CA HIS A 2 -8.19 -10.02 6.21
C HIS A 2 -7.55 -9.87 7.60
N GLU A 3 -7.15 -8.66 7.97
CA GLU A 3 -6.56 -8.39 9.31
C GLU A 3 -7.52 -8.65 10.48
N MET A 4 -8.84 -8.59 10.25
CA MET A 4 -9.81 -8.93 11.29
C MET A 4 -9.86 -10.43 11.56
N VAL A 5 -9.53 -11.27 10.57
CA VAL A 5 -9.36 -12.72 10.77
C VAL A 5 -8.18 -12.97 11.71
N HIS A 6 -7.04 -12.30 11.47
CA HIS A 6 -5.88 -12.36 12.35
C HIS A 6 -6.20 -11.87 13.76
N LEU A 7 -6.89 -10.74 13.89
CA LEU A 7 -7.29 -10.20 15.18
C LEU A 7 -8.19 -11.18 15.94
N TYR A 8 -9.19 -11.76 15.27
CA TYR A 8 -10.06 -12.78 15.88
C TYR A 8 -9.23 -13.96 16.39
N ASN A 9 -8.36 -14.51 15.55
CA ASN A 9 -7.55 -15.66 15.90
C ASN A 9 -6.63 -15.35 17.09
N LYS A 10 -6.01 -14.17 17.09
CA LYS A 10 -5.16 -13.69 18.19
C LYS A 10 -5.92 -13.61 19.52
N VAL A 11 -7.13 -13.03 19.52
CA VAL A 11 -7.98 -12.93 20.73
C VAL A 11 -8.38 -14.31 21.26
N HIS A 12 -8.57 -15.28 20.36
CA HIS A 12 -8.93 -16.66 20.72
C HIS A 12 -7.72 -17.58 20.91
N SER A 13 -6.50 -17.04 20.96
CA SER A 13 -5.26 -17.82 21.10
C SER A 13 -5.08 -18.90 20.00
N ILE A 14 -5.60 -18.62 18.80
CA ILE A 14 -5.45 -19.46 17.61
C ILE A 14 -4.22 -18.98 16.84
N GLN A 15 -3.23 -19.86 16.70
CA GLN A 15 -2.06 -19.59 15.84
C GLN A 15 -2.43 -19.84 14.37
N ASP A 16 -2.61 -18.79 13.61
CA ASP A 16 -3.13 -18.84 12.24
C ASP A 16 -2.07 -18.62 11.15
N THR A 17 -0.84 -18.28 11.54
CA THR A 17 0.31 -18.15 10.65
C THR A 17 1.50 -19.00 11.10
N SER A 18 2.43 -19.24 10.17
CA SER A 18 3.73 -19.87 10.39
C SER A 18 4.80 -19.20 9.52
N ARG A 19 6.02 -19.76 9.49
CA ARG A 19 7.17 -19.20 8.75
C ARG A 19 7.39 -17.72 9.07
N ASN A 20 7.45 -17.39 10.35
CA ASN A 20 7.62 -16.00 10.81
C ASN A 20 6.50 -15.07 10.30
N ASN A 21 5.24 -15.50 10.46
CA ASN A 21 4.01 -14.81 10.04
C ASN A 21 3.78 -14.67 8.53
N THR A 22 4.59 -15.30 7.68
CA THR A 22 4.46 -15.19 6.21
C THR A 22 3.51 -16.22 5.59
N TYR A 23 3.27 -17.35 6.27
CA TYR A 23 2.48 -18.46 5.73
C TYR A 23 1.17 -18.63 6.49
N HIS A 24 0.03 -18.50 5.81
CA HIS A 24 -1.30 -18.62 6.42
C HIS A 24 -1.76 -20.08 6.43
N ASN A 25 -2.03 -20.61 7.62
CA ASN A 25 -2.32 -22.03 7.79
C ASN A 25 -3.82 -22.36 7.66
N LYS A 26 -4.20 -23.63 7.88
CA LYS A 26 -5.60 -24.08 7.76
C LYS A 26 -6.55 -23.38 8.73
N GLN A 27 -6.08 -23.00 9.92
CA GLN A 27 -6.89 -22.28 10.91
C GLN A 27 -7.24 -20.88 10.39
N PHE A 28 -6.28 -20.20 9.73
CA PHE A 28 -6.57 -18.95 9.04
C PHE A 28 -7.67 -19.14 7.99
N ARG A 29 -7.52 -20.13 7.11
CA ARG A 29 -8.51 -20.43 6.05
C ARG A 29 -9.90 -20.64 6.62
N GLU A 30 -10.04 -21.50 7.63
CA GLU A 30 -11.33 -21.81 8.24
C GLU A 30 -12.00 -20.58 8.81
N ARG A 31 -11.23 -19.73 9.51
CA ARG A 31 -11.77 -18.49 10.05
C ARG A 31 -12.10 -17.49 8.95
N ALA A 32 -11.27 -17.40 7.90
CA ALA A 32 -11.53 -16.55 6.74
C ALA A 32 -12.86 -16.94 6.08
N ILE A 33 -13.09 -18.23 5.81
CA ILE A 33 -14.34 -18.70 5.21
C ILE A 33 -15.55 -18.34 6.08
N LYS A 34 -15.46 -18.61 7.39
CA LYS A 34 -16.51 -18.22 8.35
C LYS A 34 -16.75 -16.71 8.43
N SER A 35 -15.78 -15.91 8.01
CA SER A 35 -15.86 -14.45 8.02
C SER A 35 -16.31 -13.87 6.66
N GLY A 36 -16.77 -14.70 5.71
CA GLY A 36 -17.28 -14.24 4.42
C GLY A 36 -16.28 -14.31 3.26
N PHE A 37 -15.15 -14.98 3.44
CA PHE A 37 -14.21 -15.25 2.34
C PHE A 37 -14.52 -16.58 1.63
N MET A 38 -13.97 -16.72 0.43
CA MET A 38 -13.94 -17.92 -0.37
C MET A 38 -12.57 -18.10 -1.00
N TYR A 39 -12.27 -19.34 -1.38
CA TYR A 39 -11.06 -19.71 -2.12
C TYR A 39 -11.51 -20.46 -3.37
N GLU A 40 -10.96 -20.08 -4.53
CA GLU A 40 -11.23 -20.77 -5.80
C GLU A 40 -10.53 -22.14 -5.85
N GLU A 41 -9.33 -22.21 -5.25
CA GLU A 41 -8.54 -23.43 -5.18
C GLU A 41 -8.74 -24.16 -3.85
N ASN A 42 -8.70 -25.49 -3.92
CA ASN A 42 -8.73 -26.36 -2.75
C ASN A 42 -7.35 -26.62 -2.14
N LYS A 43 -6.30 -25.97 -2.65
CA LYS A 43 -4.92 -26.11 -2.16
C LYS A 43 -4.35 -24.75 -1.75
N PRO A 44 -3.48 -24.71 -0.72
CA PRO A 44 -2.78 -23.49 -0.34
C PRO A 44 -1.65 -23.17 -1.34
N ASP A 45 -1.29 -21.90 -1.41
CA ASP A 45 -0.08 -21.45 -2.08
C ASP A 45 1.18 -22.04 -1.38
N PRO A 46 2.21 -22.47 -2.12
CA PRO A 46 3.42 -23.07 -1.55
C PRO A 46 4.20 -22.13 -0.61
N ASP A 47 4.21 -20.84 -0.92
CA ASP A 47 5.02 -19.83 -0.24
C ASP A 47 4.23 -19.10 0.83
N TYR A 48 2.97 -18.78 0.54
CA TYR A 48 2.11 -17.92 1.36
C TYR A 48 0.93 -18.65 2.01
N GLY A 49 0.66 -19.89 1.66
CA GLY A 49 -0.44 -20.63 2.27
C GLY A 49 -1.81 -20.13 1.78
N TRP A 50 -2.70 -19.82 2.72
CA TRP A 50 -4.07 -19.35 2.43
C TRP A 50 -4.20 -17.82 2.37
N SER A 51 -3.17 -17.09 1.93
CA SER A 51 -3.18 -15.61 1.89
C SER A 51 -4.18 -15.02 0.90
N PHE A 52 -4.44 -15.71 -0.20
CA PHE A 52 -5.19 -15.15 -1.34
C PHE A 52 -6.70 -15.39 -1.24
N ALA A 53 -7.29 -14.94 -0.12
CA ALA A 53 -8.71 -15.05 0.13
C ALA A 53 -9.51 -14.02 -0.71
N LYS A 54 -10.60 -14.46 -1.36
CA LYS A 54 -11.52 -13.59 -2.10
C LYS A 54 -12.81 -13.42 -1.32
N LEU A 55 -13.47 -12.26 -1.39
CA LEU A 55 -14.79 -12.10 -0.77
C LEU A 55 -15.83 -12.96 -1.50
N SER A 56 -16.68 -13.66 -0.75
CA SER A 56 -17.81 -14.38 -1.33
C SER A 56 -18.81 -13.41 -1.97
N GLN A 57 -19.60 -13.88 -2.94
CA GLN A 57 -20.61 -13.01 -3.56
C GLN A 57 -21.63 -12.51 -2.53
N GLU A 58 -22.12 -13.40 -1.66
CA GLU A 58 -22.99 -13.06 -0.54
C GLU A 58 -22.40 -11.93 0.33
N THR A 59 -21.10 -11.99 0.64
CA THR A 59 -20.46 -10.96 1.46
C THR A 59 -20.33 -9.64 0.72
N LYS A 60 -20.06 -9.66 -0.59
CA LYS A 60 -20.08 -8.44 -1.41
C LYS A 60 -21.47 -7.82 -1.43
N ASP A 61 -22.51 -8.63 -1.56
CA ASP A 61 -23.90 -8.15 -1.59
C ASP A 61 -24.28 -7.51 -0.26
N ILE A 62 -23.84 -8.07 0.87
CA ILE A 62 -24.02 -7.47 2.20
C ILE A 62 -23.28 -6.13 2.29
N ILE A 63 -22.03 -6.05 1.86
CA ILE A 63 -21.24 -4.81 1.87
C ILE A 63 -21.91 -3.72 1.02
N ASN A 64 -22.45 -4.08 -0.15
CA ASN A 64 -23.13 -3.14 -1.04
C ASN A 64 -24.44 -2.59 -0.45
N GLN A 65 -25.07 -3.31 0.49
CA GLN A 65 -26.26 -2.86 1.21
C GLN A 65 -25.92 -1.95 2.40
N MET A 66 -24.66 -1.88 2.81
CA MET A 66 -24.24 -0.97 3.87
C MET A 66 -24.14 0.46 3.34
N GLU A 67 -24.57 1.45 4.12
CA GLU A 67 -24.41 2.88 3.84
C GLU A 67 -22.95 3.34 4.07
N ILE A 68 -22.00 2.69 3.40
CA ILE A 68 -20.59 3.02 3.46
C ILE A 68 -20.25 3.93 2.28
N ASP A 69 -19.64 5.08 2.57
CA ASP A 69 -19.06 5.92 1.54
C ASP A 69 -17.93 5.18 0.82
N GLN A 70 -18.20 4.77 -0.41
CA GLN A 70 -17.27 4.03 -1.25
C GLN A 70 -16.04 4.87 -1.63
N ALA A 71 -16.12 6.21 -1.55
CA ALA A 71 -14.99 7.10 -1.81
C ALA A 71 -13.88 6.94 -0.77
N ILE A 72 -14.16 6.45 0.44
CA ILE A 72 -13.12 6.20 1.46
C ILE A 72 -12.15 5.09 1.00
N PHE A 73 -12.61 4.12 0.20
CA PHE A 73 -11.75 3.01 -0.23
C PHE A 73 -10.81 3.37 -1.39
N THR A 74 -11.00 4.49 -2.08
CA THR A 74 -10.06 4.95 -3.14
C THR A 74 -8.75 5.46 -2.56
N ILE A 75 -8.80 6.05 -1.35
CA ILE A 75 -7.64 6.49 -0.54
C ILE A 75 -6.60 5.38 -0.41
N SER A 76 -7.07 4.14 -0.20
CA SER A 76 -6.22 2.99 0.14
C SER A 76 -5.41 2.42 -1.03
N ARG A 77 -5.75 2.72 -2.29
CA ARG A 77 -5.06 2.15 -3.47
C ARG A 77 -3.92 3.02 -4.00
N GLN A 78 -3.82 4.26 -3.55
CA GLN A 78 -2.77 5.23 -3.94
C GLN A 78 -1.75 5.47 -2.81
N GLY A 79 -1.58 4.49 -1.92
CA GLY A 79 -0.72 4.50 -0.73
C GLY A 79 0.31 5.63 -0.64
N ARG A 80 0.21 6.41 0.45
CA ARG A 80 0.99 7.62 0.78
C ARG A 80 0.58 8.91 0.08
N GLU A 81 0.50 8.95 -1.25
CA GLU A 81 0.21 10.20 -1.99
C GLU A 81 -1.19 10.76 -1.65
N HIS A 82 -2.18 9.89 -1.48
CA HIS A 82 -3.54 10.30 -1.10
C HIS A 82 -3.62 10.75 0.37
N PHE A 83 -2.81 10.18 1.26
CA PHE A 83 -2.77 10.62 2.66
C PHE A 83 -2.15 12.02 2.79
N GLU A 84 -1.10 12.31 2.02
CA GLU A 84 -0.49 13.64 1.94
C GLU A 84 -1.48 14.66 1.35
N GLN A 85 -2.23 14.30 0.29
CA GLN A 85 -3.27 15.16 -0.27
C GLN A 85 -4.44 15.42 0.68
N ILE A 86 -4.90 14.42 1.46
CA ILE A 86 -5.94 14.63 2.47
C ILE A 86 -5.44 15.60 3.55
N GLN A 87 -4.18 15.46 3.99
CA GLN A 87 -3.61 16.37 4.98
C GLN A 87 -3.47 17.80 4.42
N GLU A 88 -3.04 17.95 3.17
CA GLU A 88 -2.98 19.25 2.48
C GLU A 88 -4.37 19.88 2.26
N ILE A 89 -5.40 19.06 2.02
CA ILE A 89 -6.80 19.51 1.90
C ILE A 89 -7.34 19.92 3.27
N ASP A 90 -7.08 19.14 4.34
CA ASP A 90 -7.50 19.48 5.70
C ASP A 90 -6.82 20.77 6.19
N ASP A 91 -5.51 20.91 5.96
CA ASP A 91 -4.77 22.14 6.27
C ASP A 91 -5.28 23.34 5.44
N SER A 92 -5.65 23.13 4.17
CA SER A 92 -6.25 24.17 3.32
C SER A 92 -7.67 24.52 3.75
N MET A 93 -8.50 23.55 4.13
CA MET A 93 -9.86 23.79 4.62
C MET A 93 -9.84 24.50 5.96
N ASN A 94 -8.94 24.12 6.88
CA ASN A 94 -8.74 24.81 8.15
C ASN A 94 -8.20 26.24 7.94
N SER A 95 -7.34 26.46 6.94
CA SER A 95 -6.85 27.80 6.57
C SER A 95 -7.94 28.66 5.92
N ILE A 96 -8.79 28.07 5.08
CA ILE A 96 -9.97 28.73 4.49
C ILE A 96 -11.01 29.05 5.57
N GLU A 97 -11.26 28.15 6.52
CA GLU A 97 -12.18 28.36 7.63
C GLU A 97 -11.67 29.44 8.60
N SER A 98 -10.35 29.49 8.83
CA SER A 98 -9.71 30.59 9.55
C SER A 98 -9.84 31.93 8.80
N ALA A 99 -9.65 31.94 7.48
CA ALA A 99 -9.79 33.14 6.64
C ALA A 99 -11.25 33.61 6.50
N LEU A 100 -12.22 32.68 6.48
CA LEU A 100 -13.65 32.96 6.45
C LEU A 100 -14.16 33.50 7.79
N ASN A 101 -13.59 33.06 8.92
CA ASN A 101 -13.88 33.64 10.23
C ASN A 101 -13.31 35.06 10.39
N ASP A 102 -12.18 35.38 9.75
CA ASP A 102 -11.67 36.75 9.65
C ASP A 102 -12.45 37.62 8.65
N SER A 103 -13.15 37.00 7.69
CA SER A 103 -13.87 37.69 6.61
C SER A 103 -15.39 37.78 6.82
N ARG A 104 -15.86 37.93 8.06
CA ARG A 104 -17.15 38.61 8.34
C ARG A 104 -17.12 40.12 7.99
N ASN A 105 -16.33 40.50 6.99
CA ASN A 105 -16.52 41.73 6.25
C ASN A 105 -16.19 41.51 4.76
N SER A 106 -17.22 41.67 3.92
CA SER A 106 -17.24 41.92 2.47
C SER A 106 -16.81 40.84 1.45
N HIS A 107 -17.83 40.36 0.74
CA HIS A 107 -17.98 40.21 -0.73
C HIS A 107 -17.02 39.36 -1.60
N ALA A 108 -17.61 38.27 -2.10
CA ALA A 108 -17.72 37.82 -3.50
C ALA A 108 -16.48 37.40 -4.32
N ALA A 109 -16.48 36.10 -4.62
CA ALA A 109 -16.11 35.40 -5.87
C ALA A 109 -14.68 35.50 -6.42
N SER A 110 -14.04 34.34 -6.64
CA SER A 110 -13.82 33.75 -7.98
C SER A 110 -12.82 32.59 -7.92
N THR A 111 -13.19 31.46 -8.55
CA THR A 111 -12.36 30.27 -8.78
C THR A 111 -11.30 30.54 -9.86
N PRO A 112 -10.07 30.02 -9.71
CA PRO A 112 -9.36 29.52 -10.88
C PRO A 112 -8.72 28.13 -10.69
N SER A 113 -8.88 27.35 -11.75
CA SER A 113 -8.16 26.12 -12.12
C SER A 113 -6.68 26.39 -12.36
N LEU A 114 -5.81 25.38 -12.15
CA LEU A 114 -4.88 24.86 -13.18
C LEU A 114 -4.03 23.68 -12.64
N THR A 115 -3.97 22.66 -13.48
CA THR A 115 -3.24 21.40 -13.38
C THR A 115 -1.77 21.54 -13.80
N GLU A 116 -0.83 21.01 -13.02
CA GLU A 116 0.53 20.67 -13.50
C GLU A 116 0.89 19.23 -13.09
N GLU A 117 1.09 18.35 -14.08
CA GLU A 117 1.52 16.96 -13.89
C GLU A 117 3.02 16.89 -13.52
N LYS A 118 3.32 16.52 -12.28
CA LYS A 118 4.69 16.19 -11.84
C LYS A 118 5.06 14.77 -12.27
N LYS A 119 6.13 14.63 -13.05
CA LYS A 119 6.69 13.31 -13.47
C LYS A 119 7.08 12.46 -12.26
N LYS A 120 6.58 11.22 -12.22
CA LYS A 120 6.85 10.21 -11.17
C LYS A 120 8.34 9.91 -11.06
N ARG A 121 8.88 9.94 -9.83
CA ARG A 121 10.26 9.53 -9.51
C ARG A 121 10.35 8.01 -9.38
N LYS A 122 11.44 7.40 -9.87
CA LYS A 122 11.73 5.97 -9.66
C LYS A 122 11.92 5.69 -8.16
N SER A 123 11.39 4.57 -7.67
CA SER A 123 11.43 4.19 -6.25
C SER A 123 12.76 3.59 -5.78
N TYR A 124 13.58 3.09 -6.70
CA TYR A 124 14.93 2.59 -6.43
C TYR A 124 15.79 2.59 -7.70
N TYR A 125 17.12 2.54 -7.51
CA TYR A 125 18.13 2.41 -8.55
C TYR A 125 18.83 1.05 -8.42
N ARG A 126 18.94 0.32 -9.52
CA ARG A 126 19.67 -0.96 -9.59
C ARG A 126 21.06 -0.69 -10.15
N TRP A 127 22.08 -1.26 -9.51
CA TRP A 127 23.48 -1.11 -9.85
C TRP A 127 24.07 -2.48 -10.18
N THR A 128 24.89 -2.57 -11.23
CA THR A 128 25.50 -3.81 -11.71
C THR A 128 27.02 -3.65 -11.81
N CYS A 129 27.85 -4.63 -11.39
CA CYS A 129 29.30 -4.59 -11.68
C CYS A 129 29.48 -4.75 -13.21
N PRO A 130 30.27 -3.87 -13.86
CA PRO A 130 30.50 -3.94 -15.31
C PRO A 130 31.46 -5.07 -15.73
N ASN A 131 31.94 -5.90 -14.79
CA ASN A 131 32.83 -7.00 -15.09
C ASN A 131 32.02 -8.21 -15.53
N THR A 132 32.27 -8.75 -16.72
CA THR A 132 31.54 -9.91 -17.28
C THR A 132 31.67 -11.18 -16.44
N ASN A 133 32.66 -11.24 -15.55
CA ASN A 133 32.88 -12.36 -14.63
C ASN A 133 32.43 -12.03 -13.19
N CYS A 134 31.59 -11.02 -12.99
CA CYS A 134 31.11 -10.61 -11.68
C CYS A 134 29.63 -10.22 -11.73
N ASP A 135 28.79 -11.02 -11.09
CA ASP A 135 27.33 -10.82 -11.05
C ASP A 135 26.87 -9.97 -9.86
N LEU A 136 27.73 -9.09 -9.34
CA LEU A 136 27.38 -8.25 -8.19
C LEU A 136 26.31 -7.23 -8.58
N ILE A 137 25.20 -7.24 -7.86
CA ILE A 137 24.07 -6.33 -8.04
C ILE A 137 23.74 -5.67 -6.69
N VAL A 138 23.54 -4.35 -6.69
CA VAL A 138 23.16 -3.56 -5.51
C VAL A 138 21.93 -2.71 -5.83
N ARG A 139 21.05 -2.47 -4.85
CA ARG A 139 19.89 -1.58 -5.00
C ARG A 139 19.96 -0.45 -3.98
N THR A 140 19.68 0.78 -4.41
CA THR A 140 19.67 1.96 -3.53
C THR A 140 18.44 2.82 -3.75
N THR A 141 18.08 3.61 -2.75
CA THR A 141 17.01 4.63 -2.82
C THR A 141 17.54 6.01 -3.24
N LYS A 142 18.87 6.17 -3.29
CA LYS A 142 19.59 7.38 -3.66
C LYS A 142 20.43 7.14 -4.92
N LEU A 143 20.40 8.08 -5.86
CA LEU A 143 21.19 8.03 -7.10
C LEU A 143 22.61 8.56 -6.90
N ASP A 144 22.80 9.47 -5.94
CA ASP A 144 24.05 10.15 -5.62
C ASP A 144 24.97 9.30 -4.72
N VAL A 145 25.19 8.05 -5.09
CA VAL A 145 26.04 7.11 -4.34
C VAL A 145 27.12 6.53 -5.23
N ASN A 146 28.31 6.35 -4.68
CA ASN A 146 29.43 5.73 -5.39
C ASN A 146 29.72 4.37 -4.77
N ILE A 147 29.40 3.29 -5.50
CA ILE A 147 29.51 1.92 -4.99
C ILE A 147 30.64 1.20 -5.73
N LYS A 148 31.59 0.68 -4.96
CA LYS A 148 32.65 -0.21 -5.48
C LYS A 148 32.30 -1.67 -5.22
N CYS A 149 32.59 -2.52 -6.20
CA CYS A 149 32.48 -3.95 -6.02
C CYS A 149 33.69 -4.48 -5.26
N GLY A 150 33.49 -5.15 -4.13
CA GLY A 150 34.59 -5.76 -3.35
C GLY A 150 35.23 -6.99 -3.99
N ILE A 151 34.74 -7.45 -5.15
CA ILE A 151 35.30 -8.58 -5.92
C ILE A 151 36.12 -8.06 -7.10
N CYS A 152 35.53 -7.16 -7.88
CA CYS A 152 36.09 -6.67 -9.13
C CYS A 152 36.88 -5.35 -8.95
N ASP A 153 36.76 -4.69 -7.78
CA ASP A 153 37.24 -3.32 -7.46
C ASP A 153 36.80 -2.22 -8.45
N LYS A 154 35.88 -2.56 -9.38
CA LYS A 154 35.27 -1.62 -10.32
C LYS A 154 34.07 -0.93 -9.67
N THR A 155 33.82 0.30 -10.12
CA THR A 155 32.60 1.05 -9.77
C THR A 155 31.39 0.42 -10.46
N LEU A 156 30.31 0.21 -9.71
CA LEU A 156 29.07 -0.30 -10.27
C LEU A 156 28.39 0.78 -11.13
N ILE A 157 27.68 0.34 -12.16
CA ILE A 157 26.92 1.20 -13.07
C ILE A 157 25.42 1.05 -12.81
N VAL A 158 24.67 2.15 -12.90
CA VAL A 158 23.21 2.15 -12.75
C VAL A 158 22.58 1.60 -14.03
N ASP A 159 21.63 0.68 -13.89
CA ASP A 159 20.82 0.25 -15.04
C ASP A 159 19.76 1.33 -15.31
N GLU A 160 19.72 1.82 -16.56
CA GLU A 160 18.73 2.79 -17.03
C GLU A 160 17.29 2.27 -17.02
#